data_AF-A0A498P673-F1
#
_entry.id   AF-A0A498P673-F1
#
_cell.length_a   1.000
_cell.length_b   1.000
_cell.length_c   1.000
_cell.angle_alpha   90.00
_cell.angle_beta   90.00
_cell.angle_gamma   90.00
#
_symmetry.space_group_name_H-M   'P 1'
#
loop_
_entity.id
_entity.type
_entity.pdbx_description
1 polymer ?
#
loop_
_entity_poly.entity_id
_entity_poly.type
_entity_poly.pdbx_seq_one_letter_code
_entity_poly.pdbx_strand_id
1 'polypeptide(L)'
;MQKNREAMKEDLRVLREEIFPELATLHKVQAESMNEYTEMGKSLTDTMDRVAVLEQSRERMAKEHKKMQEKCVDLENHSRRQNLRFIGIPEGVEAGNPFQFIKDLLLELFAVDDLGDSRLWIVRTGLSCQNRNQERGLGH
;
A
#
# COMPACT_ATOMS: atom_id res chain seq x y z
N MET A 1 56.58 -4.17 67.13
CA MET A 1 55.41 -5.07 67.00
C MET A 1 54.08 -4.34 67.20
N GLN A 2 53.84 -3.65 68.32
CA GLN A 2 52.57 -2.94 68.58
C GLN A 2 52.23 -1.83 67.55
N LYS A 3 53.20 -0.96 67.22
CA LYS A 3 53.04 0.10 66.20
C LYS A 3 52.58 -0.42 64.83
N ASN A 4 53.18 -1.51 64.32
CA ASN A 4 52.75 -2.12 63.06
C ASN A 4 51.32 -2.64 63.12
N ARG A 5 50.91 -3.18 64.28
CA ARG A 5 49.56 -3.71 64.46
C ARG A 5 48.50 -2.60 64.49
N GLU A 6 48.86 -1.42 64.99
CA GLU A 6 47.99 -0.25 65.00
C GLU A 6 47.91 0.40 63.62
N ALA A 7 49.04 0.55 62.91
CA ALA A 7 49.06 1.03 61.53
C ALA A 7 48.17 0.18 60.60
N MET A 8 48.30 -1.15 60.68
CA MET A 8 47.50 -2.07 59.86
C MET A 8 45.99 -2.03 60.17
N LYS A 9 45.61 -1.68 61.41
CA LYS A 9 44.19 -1.48 61.76
C LYS A 9 43.65 -0.19 61.17
N GLU A 10 44.47 0.85 61.10
CA GLU A 10 44.07 2.11 60.50
C GLU A 10 43.92 1.98 58.98
N ASP A 11 44.88 1.32 58.31
CA ASP A 11 44.77 1.03 56.87
C ASP A 11 43.51 0.22 56.55
N LEU A 12 43.17 -0.78 57.37
CA LEU A 12 41.93 -1.54 57.24
C LEU A 12 40.69 -0.68 57.47
N ARG A 13 40.76 0.32 58.36
CA ARG A 13 39.66 1.24 58.62
C ARG A 13 39.44 2.17 57.44
N VAL A 14 40.50 2.75 56.90
CA VAL A 14 40.45 3.60 55.70
C VAL A 14 39.90 2.83 54.51
N LEU A 15 40.43 1.63 54.24
CA LEU A 15 39.94 0.77 53.15
C LEU A 15 38.45 0.43 53.30
N ARG A 16 38.00 0.19 54.54
CA ARG A 16 36.58 -0.03 54.83
C ARG A 16 35.76 1.24 54.55
N GLU A 17 36.25 2.39 54.97
CA GLU A 17 35.58 3.67 54.75
C GLU A 17 35.53 4.06 53.26
N GLU A 18 36.42 3.55 52.42
CA GLU A 18 36.41 3.76 50.95
C GLU A 18 35.53 2.75 50.20
N ILE A 19 35.66 1.45 50.48
CA ILE A 19 35.00 0.39 49.70
C ILE A 19 33.48 0.36 49.94
N PHE A 20 33.03 0.58 51.18
CA PHE A 20 31.60 0.47 51.49
C PHE A 20 30.74 1.52 50.78
N PRO A 21 31.14 2.81 50.72
CA PRO A 21 30.47 3.80 49.89
C PRO A 21 30.47 3.44 48.41
N GLU A 22 31.59 2.98 47.85
CA GLU A 22 31.66 2.57 46.44
C GLU A 22 30.71 1.42 46.14
N LEU A 23 30.67 0.38 46.98
CA LEU A 23 29.70 -0.72 46.86
C LEU A 23 28.26 -0.22 46.95
N ALA A 24 27.96 0.71 47.86
CA ALA A 24 26.63 1.30 47.97
C ALA A 24 26.24 2.08 46.69
N THR A 25 27.18 2.82 46.10
CA THR A 25 26.94 3.53 44.83
C THR A 25 26.75 2.55 43.67
N LEU A 26 27.54 1.48 43.59
CA LEU A 26 27.39 0.45 42.56
C LEU A 26 26.05 -0.26 42.67
N HIS A 27 25.64 -0.63 43.88
CA HIS A 27 24.31 -1.22 44.10
C HIS A 27 23.18 -0.28 43.68
N LYS A 28 23.33 1.02 43.94
CA LYS A 28 22.36 2.04 43.51
C LYS A 28 22.28 2.12 41.98
N VAL A 29 23.42 2.26 41.30
CA VAL A 29 23.48 2.32 39.83
C VAL A 29 22.94 1.04 39.20
N GLN A 30 23.23 -0.12 39.81
CA GLN A 30 22.70 -1.41 39.36
C GLN A 30 21.17 -1.46 39.47
N ALA A 31 20.60 -0.97 40.58
CA ALA A 31 19.16 -0.92 40.77
C ALA A 31 18.48 0.03 39.76
N GLU A 32 19.09 1.21 39.51
CA GLU A 32 18.62 2.17 38.51
C GLU A 32 18.66 1.57 37.09
N SER A 33 19.78 0.95 36.71
CA SER A 33 19.93 0.27 35.42
C SER A 33 18.90 -0.84 35.25
N MET A 34 18.68 -1.66 36.28
CA MET A 34 17.67 -2.73 36.25
C MET A 34 16.27 -2.16 35.99
N ASN A 35 15.93 -1.04 36.64
CA ASN A 35 14.65 -0.38 36.43
C ASN A 35 14.51 0.12 34.99
N GLU A 36 15.55 0.76 34.43
CA GLU A 36 15.57 1.19 33.03
C GLU A 36 15.38 0.02 32.05
N TYR A 37 16.04 -1.13 32.28
CA TYR A 37 15.83 -2.33 31.47
C TYR A 37 14.39 -2.85 31.55
N THR A 38 13.76 -2.80 32.73
CA THR A 38 12.37 -3.24 32.85
C THR A 38 11.40 -2.31 32.12
N GLU A 39 11.61 -1.00 32.20
CA GLU A 39 10.78 -0.02 31.48
C GLU A 39 10.98 -0.13 29.96
N MET A 40 12.24 -0.30 29.52
CA MET A 40 12.55 -0.55 28.11
C MET A 40 11.90 -1.84 27.60
N GLY A 41 11.92 -2.91 28.40
CA GLY A 41 11.26 -4.18 28.06
C GLY A 41 9.74 -4.06 27.90
N LYS A 42 9.09 -3.25 28.76
CA LYS A 42 7.66 -2.96 28.64
C LYS A 42 7.36 -2.16 27.38
N SER A 43 8.11 -1.09 27.12
CA SER A 43 7.93 -0.27 25.93
C SER A 43 8.18 -1.08 24.65
N LEU A 44 9.17 -1.98 24.65
CA LEU A 44 9.45 -2.85 23.51
C LEU A 44 8.28 -3.79 23.23
N THR A 45 7.76 -4.44 24.27
CA THR A 45 6.58 -5.31 24.14
C THR A 45 5.37 -4.55 23.59
N ASP A 46 5.06 -3.35 24.11
CA ASP A 46 3.96 -2.51 23.59
C ASP A 46 4.16 -2.17 22.10
N THR A 47 5.38 -1.80 21.71
CA THR A 47 5.67 -1.50 20.31
C THR A 47 5.53 -2.72 19.40
N MET A 48 5.96 -3.90 19.86
CA MET A 48 5.80 -5.16 19.11
C MET A 48 4.32 -5.51 18.92
N ASP A 49 3.50 -5.39 19.96
CA ASP A 49 2.06 -5.64 19.89
C ASP A 49 1.38 -4.68 18.90
N ARG A 50 1.74 -3.39 18.95
CA ARG A 50 1.21 -2.38 18.01
C ARG A 50 1.62 -2.67 16.58
N VAL A 51 2.87 -3.10 16.34
CA VAL A 51 3.34 -3.49 15.01
C VAL A 51 2.57 -4.70 14.50
N ALA A 52 2.35 -5.73 15.33
CA ALA A 52 1.58 -6.90 14.95
C ALA A 52 0.13 -6.55 14.54
N VAL A 53 -0.53 -5.67 15.30
CA VAL A 53 -1.88 -5.17 14.95
C VAL A 53 -1.87 -4.39 13.63
N LEU A 54 -0.86 -3.56 13.40
CA LEU A 54 -0.73 -2.79 12.16
C LEU A 54 -0.51 -3.69 10.95
N GLU A 55 0.33 -4.73 11.07
CA GLU A 55 0.56 -5.69 10.00
C GLU A 55 -0.72 -6.45 9.63
N GLN A 56 -1.48 -6.89 10.63
CA GLN A 56 -2.76 -7.57 10.41
C GLN A 56 -3.80 -6.65 9.74
N SER A 57 -3.87 -5.38 10.16
CA SER A 57 -4.72 -4.37 9.54
C SER A 57 -4.31 -4.10 8.09
N ARG A 58 -3.02 -3.99 7.81
CA ARG A 58 -2.47 -3.83 6.46
C ARG A 58 -2.87 -4.99 5.57
N GLU A 59 -2.73 -6.23 6.04
CA GLU A 59 -3.09 -7.41 5.24
C GLU A 59 -4.59 -7.43 4.91
N ARG A 60 -5.44 -7.10 5.89
CA ARG A 60 -6.87 -6.97 5.68
C ARG A 60 -7.20 -5.92 4.64
N MET A 61 -6.64 -4.72 4.78
CA MET A 61 -6.85 -3.60 3.84
C MET A 61 -6.37 -3.96 2.44
N ALA A 62 -5.24 -4.65 2.30
CA ALA A 62 -4.74 -5.10 1.01
C ALA A 62 -5.70 -6.10 0.33
N LYS A 63 -6.28 -7.04 1.08
CA LYS A 63 -7.29 -7.98 0.57
C LYS A 63 -8.57 -7.27 0.13
N GLU A 64 -9.07 -6.34 0.94
CA GLU A 64 -10.27 -5.56 0.62
C GLU A 64 -10.05 -4.68 -0.61
N HIS A 65 -8.88 -4.03 -0.72
CA HIS A 65 -8.49 -3.25 -1.89
C HIS A 65 -8.46 -4.09 -3.16
N LYS A 66 -7.80 -5.26 -3.13
CA LYS A 66 -7.75 -6.17 -4.28
C LYS A 66 -9.15 -6.62 -4.71
N LYS A 67 -10.01 -7.00 -3.75
CA LYS A 67 -11.39 -7.39 -4.03
C LYS A 67 -12.19 -6.25 -4.66
N MET A 68 -11.99 -5.02 -4.21
CA MET A 68 -12.66 -3.86 -4.80
C MET A 68 -12.16 -3.61 -6.23
N GLN A 69 -10.85 -3.72 -6.46
CA GLN A 69 -10.26 -3.56 -7.78
C GLN A 69 -10.81 -4.59 -8.78
N GLU A 70 -10.90 -5.86 -8.38
CA GLU A 70 -11.50 -6.92 -9.20
C GLU A 70 -12.95 -6.60 -9.55
N LYS A 71 -13.76 -6.16 -8.58
CA LYS A 71 -15.13 -5.71 -8.82
C LYS A 71 -15.22 -4.53 -9.78
N CYS A 72 -14.32 -3.55 -9.67
CA CYS A 72 -14.26 -2.42 -10.59
C CYS A 72 -13.98 -2.89 -12.02
N VAL A 73 -13.00 -3.77 -12.20
CA VAL A 73 -12.68 -4.36 -13.51
C VAL A 73 -13.87 -5.13 -14.06
N ASP A 74 -14.55 -5.92 -13.23
CA ASP A 74 -15.74 -6.67 -13.64
C ASP A 74 -16.88 -5.75 -14.08
N LEU A 75 -17.13 -4.66 -13.33
CA LEU A 75 -18.15 -3.67 -13.66
C LEU A 75 -17.81 -2.89 -14.93
N GLU A 76 -16.54 -2.49 -15.10
CA GLU A 76 -16.07 -1.83 -16.31
C GLU A 76 -16.21 -2.73 -17.52
N ASN A 77 -15.78 -3.99 -17.39
CA ASN A 77 -15.94 -4.99 -18.43
C ASN A 77 -17.42 -5.20 -18.72
N HIS A 78 -18.27 -5.39 -17.71
CA HIS A 78 -19.72 -5.56 -17.88
C HIS A 78 -20.35 -4.38 -18.61
N SER A 79 -19.99 -3.15 -18.24
CA SER A 79 -20.46 -1.94 -18.90
C SER A 79 -19.96 -1.82 -20.34
N ARG A 80 -18.79 -2.37 -20.67
CA ARG A 80 -18.20 -2.32 -22.02
C ARG A 80 -18.52 -3.56 -22.88
N ARG A 81 -19.09 -4.63 -22.31
CA ARG A 81 -19.36 -5.91 -23.00
C ARG A 81 -20.16 -5.74 -24.30
N GLN A 82 -21.07 -4.77 -24.34
CA GLN A 82 -21.92 -4.50 -25.51
C GLN A 82 -21.39 -3.35 -26.38
N ASN A 83 -20.26 -2.74 -26.01
CA ASN A 83 -19.69 -1.65 -26.79
C ASN A 83 -18.93 -2.22 -27.98
N LEU A 84 -19.36 -1.86 -29.19
CA LEU A 84 -18.62 -2.10 -30.42
C LEU A 84 -17.72 -0.89 -30.73
N ARG A 85 -16.47 -1.14 -31.13
CA ARG A 85 -15.50 -0.10 -31.46
C ARG A 85 -15.06 -0.24 -32.92
N PHE A 86 -15.38 0.75 -33.73
CA PHE A 86 -14.94 0.86 -35.11
C PHE A 86 -13.71 1.78 -35.17
N ILE A 87 -12.63 1.33 -35.83
CA ILE A 87 -11.34 2.03 -35.87
C ILE A 87 -11.00 2.31 -37.35
N GLY A 88 -10.43 3.48 -37.63
CA GLY A 88 -10.01 3.87 -38.99
C GLY A 88 -11.07 4.61 -39.80
N ILE A 89 -12.16 5.03 -39.17
CA ILE A 89 -13.18 5.90 -39.78
C ILE A 89 -12.63 7.34 -39.81
N PRO A 90 -12.52 7.99 -40.98
CA PRO A 90 -12.12 9.40 -41.05
C PRO A 90 -13.15 10.31 -40.37
N GLU A 91 -12.69 11.34 -39.67
CA GLU A 91 -13.57 12.25 -38.95
C GLU A 91 -14.52 13.00 -39.91
N GLY A 92 -15.81 13.05 -39.58
CA GLY A 92 -16.80 13.86 -40.29
C GLY A 92 -17.54 13.15 -41.42
N VAL A 93 -17.19 11.90 -41.74
CA VAL A 93 -17.92 11.08 -42.72
C VAL A 93 -19.33 10.73 -42.24
N GLU A 94 -19.57 10.79 -40.94
CA GLU A 94 -20.88 10.51 -40.35
C GLU A 94 -21.89 11.65 -40.55
N ALA A 95 -21.48 12.80 -41.10
CA ALA A 95 -22.31 13.96 -41.41
C ALA A 95 -23.23 14.42 -40.25
N GLY A 96 -22.78 14.26 -39.00
CA GLY A 96 -23.55 14.61 -37.81
C GLY A 96 -24.62 13.58 -37.40
N ASN A 97 -24.77 12.47 -38.12
CA ASN A 97 -25.65 11.36 -37.74
C ASN A 97 -24.89 10.01 -37.66
N PRO A 98 -24.17 9.76 -36.56
CA PRO A 98 -23.45 8.51 -36.37
C PRO A 98 -24.35 7.27 -36.35
N PHE A 99 -25.62 7.40 -35.96
CA PHE A 99 -26.54 6.25 -35.91
C PHE A 99 -26.80 5.71 -37.32
N GLN A 100 -27.15 6.61 -38.25
CA GLN A 100 -27.42 6.23 -39.63
C GLN A 100 -26.16 5.69 -40.32
N PHE A 101 -25.01 6.36 -40.12
CA PHE A 101 -23.74 5.90 -40.64
C PHE A 101 -23.39 4.47 -40.20
N ILE A 102 -23.52 4.15 -38.89
CA ILE A 102 -23.23 2.81 -38.39
C ILE A 102 -24.22 1.78 -38.94
N LYS A 103 -25.51 2.14 -39.08
CA LYS A 103 -26.50 1.24 -39.70
C LYS A 103 -26.11 0.89 -41.14
N ASP A 104 -25.80 1.90 -41.94
CA ASP A 104 -25.43 1.72 -43.35
C ASP A 104 -24.11 0.95 -43.50
N LEU A 105 -23.13 1.25 -42.64
CA LEU A 105 -21.87 0.51 -42.57
C LEU A 105 -22.08 -0.96 -42.24
N LEU A 106 -22.99 -1.29 -41.33
CA LEU A 106 -23.28 -2.69 -40.98
C LEU A 106 -24.00 -3.43 -42.13
N LEU A 107 -24.95 -2.77 -42.81
CA LEU A 107 -25.62 -3.34 -43.99
C LEU A 107 -24.61 -3.65 -45.10
N GLU A 108 -23.70 -2.71 -45.38
CA GLU A 108 -22.64 -2.87 -46.37
C GLU A 108 -21.66 -4.00 -45.97
N LEU A 109 -21.22 -4.03 -44.71
CA LEU A 109 -20.25 -5.03 -44.21
C LEU A 109 -20.80 -6.46 -44.28
N PHE A 110 -22.08 -6.64 -43.98
CA PHE A 110 -22.74 -7.95 -44.02
C PHE A 110 -23.33 -8.29 -45.40
N ALA A 111 -23.31 -7.35 -46.35
CA ALA A 111 -23.91 -7.48 -47.68
C ALA A 111 -25.38 -7.94 -47.61
N VAL A 112 -26.14 -7.30 -46.72
CA VAL A 112 -27.57 -7.56 -46.54
C VAL A 112 -28.37 -6.28 -46.75
N ASP A 113 -29.56 -6.41 -47.34
CA ASP A 113 -30.46 -5.27 -47.57
C ASP A 113 -31.20 -4.83 -46.29
N ASP A 114 -31.31 -5.74 -45.32
CA ASP A 114 -31.91 -5.50 -44.00
C ASP A 114 -31.32 -6.44 -42.94
N LEU A 115 -31.23 -5.98 -41.69
CA LEU A 115 -30.80 -6.81 -40.55
C LEU A 115 -31.93 -7.72 -40.00
N GLY A 116 -33.07 -7.75 -40.69
CA GLY A 116 -34.23 -8.58 -40.35
C GLY A 116 -35.00 -8.06 -39.12
N ASP A 117 -35.90 -8.90 -38.59
CA ASP A 117 -36.84 -8.57 -37.50
C ASP A 117 -36.17 -8.25 -36.14
N SER A 118 -34.84 -8.38 -36.09
CA SER A 118 -34.03 -7.97 -34.93
C SER A 118 -33.84 -6.46 -34.98
N ARG A 119 -34.68 -5.72 -34.25
CA ARG A 119 -34.52 -4.28 -34.04
C ARG A 119 -33.12 -3.97 -33.48
N LEU A 120 -32.24 -3.45 -34.33
CA LEU A 120 -30.94 -2.91 -33.92
C LEU A 120 -31.19 -1.70 -32.99
N TRP A 121 -31.00 -1.91 -31.68
CA TRP A 121 -31.14 -0.85 -30.68
C TRP A 121 -29.76 -0.34 -30.27
N ILE A 122 -29.39 0.83 -30.78
CA ILE A 122 -28.15 1.51 -30.40
C ILE A 122 -28.45 2.43 -29.23
N VAL A 123 -27.89 2.14 -28.06
CA VAL A 123 -28.09 2.93 -26.83
C VAL A 123 -27.44 4.29 -26.94
N ARG A 124 -26.22 4.33 -27.49
CA ARG A 124 -25.41 5.54 -27.61
C ARG A 124 -24.36 5.35 -28.69
N THR A 125 -24.11 6.41 -29.45
CA THR A 125 -22.94 6.53 -30.32
C THR A 125 -22.01 7.60 -29.75
N GLY A 126 -20.70 7.43 -29.97
CA GLY A 126 -19.70 8.38 -29.51
C GLY A 126 -18.43 8.24 -30.33
N LEU A 127 -17.79 9.37 -30.58
CA LEU A 127 -16.51 9.44 -31.28
C LEU A 127 -15.40 9.62 -30.24
N SER A 128 -14.30 8.90 -30.42
CA SER A 128 -13.09 9.06 -29.63
C SER A 128 -11.94 9.35 -30.58
N CYS A 129 -11.51 10.60 -30.63
CA CYS A 129 -10.34 11.02 -31.40
C CYS A 129 -9.09 10.50 -30.69
N GLN A 130 -8.48 9.45 -31.24
CA GLN A 130 -7.26 8.90 -30.69
C GLN A 130 -6.07 9.66 -31.29
N ASN A 131 -5.49 10.56 -30.51
CA ASN A 131 -4.37 11.38 -30.92
C ASN A 131 -3.15 10.47 -31.17
N ARG A 132 -2.73 10.32 -32.44
CA ARG A 132 -1.63 9.42 -32.87
C ARG A 132 -0.25 9.70 -32.23
N ASN A 133 -0.13 10.75 -31.42
CA ASN A 133 1.11 11.18 -30.79
C ASN A 133 1.39 10.53 -29.43
N GLN A 134 0.44 9.78 -28.83
CA GLN A 134 0.62 9.25 -27.47
C GLN A 134 1.18 7.81 -27.42
N GLU A 135 1.20 7.07 -28.53
CA GLU A 135 1.67 5.67 -28.57
C GLU A 135 3.16 5.50 -28.92
N ARG A 136 3.90 6.59 -29.19
CA ARG A 136 5.36 6.52 -29.51
C ARG A 136 6.29 6.78 -28.32
N GLY A 137 5.76 6.75 -27.09
CA GLY A 137 6.46 7.23 -25.89
C GLY A 137 6.55 6.22 -24.75
N LEU A 138 6.73 4.92 -25.00
CA LEU A 138 7.13 3.95 -23.97
C LEU A 138 8.10 2.94 -24.59
N GLY A 139 9.33 3.39 -24.77
CA GLY A 139 10.45 2.61 -25.25
C GLY A 139 11.74 3.23 -24.77
N HIS A 140 11.95 3.21 -23.45
CA HIS A 140 13.25 3.26 -22.78
C HIS A 140 13.12 2.67 -21.38
#